data_AF-A0A973G7U6-F1
#
_entry.id   AF-A0A973G7U6-F1
#
_cell.length_a   1.000
_cell.length_b   1.000
_cell.length_c   1.000
_cell.angle_alpha   90.00
_cell.angle_beta   90.00
_cell.angle_gamma   90.00
#
_symmetry.space_group_name_H-M   'P 1'
#
loop_
_entity.id
_entity.type
_entity.pdbx_description
1 polymer ?
#
loop_
_entity_poly.entity_id
_entity_poly.type
_entity_poly.pdbx_seq_one_letter_code
_entity_poly.pdbx_strand_id
1 'polypeptide(L)'
;MPHDPELLAAFNADADTRMVWATERADRSQVVYLEDGTARQMRPRTRSELACIVPECDVPLTTHARTTKRDGFAHLGRVDDALHSAESLMHQQAKAVIVSWLRTRYPHVWIDPEVLLVNGERRPDVYAENPATGNKLAFEVQYSALTVAEWTRRHEWYVDHDIVDVWVFGHVGPQRRRPRTAQFDVVTNALQEHLLSAGELLWWIEPTAGIIGTPYLDAFDETTGGTFPATPEQYRRDLHFELSPLADSWLTAKGFRTQALIDMDAAAERVAARRERARLEDEKGAAARRAADLKARATAKAAQEAEARRALQEAETIRAEREARADAELRRAELEDRLWRDALTRTIASAQSVAESWESSTLRTELDRIFGQVPPWLFVDYSEVVPETALGIAHPHWQAAAFLHVFNRSTMHGPGRSRPLVTVEDFVDGVAAADMQFERRLLDGLLLDWCGHLYDHRQLGPRDREGRTRLLTKLPSLSRVGG
;
A
#
# COMPACT_ATOMS: atom_id res chain seq x y z
N MET A 1 44.27 -5.53 2.25
CA MET A 1 44.91 -6.65 2.98
C MET A 1 46.22 -6.11 3.54
N PRO A 2 46.69 -6.49 4.75
CA PRO A 2 47.98 -5.98 5.22
C PRO A 2 49.09 -6.57 4.33
N HIS A 3 49.83 -5.71 3.63
CA HIS A 3 51.00 -6.14 2.87
C HIS A 3 52.02 -6.77 3.81
N ASP A 4 52.77 -7.74 3.29
CA ASP A 4 54.05 -8.07 3.88
C ASP A 4 54.90 -6.78 3.91
N PRO A 5 55.28 -6.28 5.10
CA PRO A 5 56.07 -5.06 5.21
C PRO A 5 57.38 -5.12 4.42
N GLU A 6 57.95 -6.32 4.23
CA GLU A 6 59.17 -6.52 3.45
C GLU A 6 58.92 -6.32 1.94
N LEU A 7 57.82 -6.84 1.40
CA LEU A 7 57.44 -6.62 0.00
C LEU A 7 57.14 -5.15 -0.27
N LEU A 8 56.42 -4.50 0.65
CA LEU A 8 56.11 -3.08 0.53
C LEU A 8 57.38 -2.24 0.61
N ALA A 9 58.31 -2.55 1.51
CA ALA A 9 59.60 -1.89 1.60
C ALA A 9 60.44 -2.10 0.34
N ALA A 10 60.48 -3.32 -0.22
CA ALA A 10 61.18 -3.63 -1.46
C ALA A 10 60.59 -2.87 -2.65
N PHE A 11 59.27 -2.84 -2.78
CA PHE A 11 58.56 -2.13 -3.84
C PHE A 11 58.64 -0.59 -3.69
N ASN A 12 58.79 -0.09 -2.46
CA ASN A 12 58.95 1.33 -2.15
C ASN A 12 60.41 1.80 -2.15
N ALA A 13 61.37 0.87 -2.15
CA ALA A 13 62.78 1.21 -2.18
C ALA A 13 63.04 2.13 -3.38
N ASP A 14 63.91 3.12 -3.17
CA ASP A 14 64.36 3.94 -4.29
C ASP A 14 64.89 3.02 -5.40
N ALA A 15 64.67 3.45 -6.65
CA ALA A 15 65.02 2.71 -7.84
C ALA A 15 66.36 2.02 -7.67
N ASP A 16 66.34 0.69 -7.52
CA ASP A 16 67.57 -0.06 -7.40
C ASP A 16 68.32 -0.04 -8.73
N THR A 17 69.18 0.96 -8.92
CA THR A 17 69.94 1.15 -10.16
C THR A 17 70.98 0.06 -10.43
N ARG A 18 71.06 -0.97 -9.58
CA ARG A 18 71.89 -2.14 -9.85
C ARG A 18 71.28 -2.95 -10.98
N MET A 19 72.11 -3.27 -11.96
CA MET A 19 71.76 -4.19 -13.04
C MET A 19 71.84 -5.62 -12.51
N VAL A 20 70.70 -6.29 -12.33
CA VAL A 20 70.61 -7.70 -11.88
C VAL A 20 70.25 -8.67 -13.00
N TRP A 21 70.03 -8.15 -14.20
CA TRP A 21 69.82 -8.90 -15.42
C TRP A 21 70.96 -8.65 -16.42
N ALA A 22 71.33 -9.68 -17.17
CA ALA A 22 72.23 -9.64 -18.33
C ALA A 22 71.57 -10.39 -19.50
N THR A 23 72.15 -10.30 -20.69
CA THR A 23 71.79 -11.17 -21.82
C THR A 23 72.91 -12.14 -22.16
N GLU A 24 72.59 -13.27 -22.77
CA GLU A 24 73.62 -14.09 -23.42
C GLU A 24 74.18 -13.34 -24.62
N ARG A 25 75.50 -13.34 -24.76
CA ARG A 25 76.20 -12.66 -25.86
C ARG A 25 75.90 -13.32 -27.20
N ALA A 26 75.68 -14.63 -27.21
CA ALA A 26 75.39 -15.40 -28.42
C ALA A 26 73.94 -15.24 -28.91
N ASP A 27 73.00 -15.02 -27.98
CA ASP A 27 71.58 -14.79 -28.27
C ASP A 27 71.03 -13.79 -27.25
N ARG A 28 70.92 -12.53 -27.67
CA ARG A 28 70.46 -11.44 -26.79
C ARG A 28 69.00 -11.56 -26.34
N SER A 29 68.23 -12.47 -26.94
CA SER A 29 66.89 -12.78 -26.45
C SER A 29 66.94 -13.60 -25.15
N GLN A 30 68.04 -14.31 -24.86
CA GLN A 30 68.22 -15.07 -23.62
C GLN A 30 68.68 -14.14 -22.50
N VAL A 31 67.86 -14.05 -21.46
CA VAL A 31 68.14 -13.23 -20.28
C VAL A 31 68.67 -14.08 -19.15
N VAL A 32 69.60 -13.52 -18.38
CA VAL A 32 70.28 -14.19 -17.27
C VAL A 32 70.15 -13.32 -16.02
N TYR A 33 69.53 -13.89 -14.99
CA TYR A 33 69.40 -13.26 -13.68
C TYR A 33 70.65 -13.51 -12.83
N LEU A 34 71.09 -12.50 -12.08
CA LEU A 34 72.09 -12.66 -11.03
C LEU A 34 71.41 -12.86 -9.67
N GLU A 35 71.36 -14.11 -9.24
CA GLU A 35 70.95 -14.46 -7.87
C GLU A 35 71.86 -13.76 -6.85
N ASP A 36 71.27 -13.25 -5.78
CA ASP A 36 72.04 -12.53 -4.76
C ASP A 36 73.04 -13.46 -4.05
N GLY A 37 74.22 -12.94 -3.73
CA GLY A 37 75.33 -13.70 -3.16
C GLY A 37 76.10 -14.58 -4.16
N THR A 38 75.67 -14.69 -5.42
CA THR A 38 76.33 -15.54 -6.44
C THR A 38 77.32 -14.78 -7.33
N ALA A 39 77.52 -13.47 -7.14
CA ALA A 39 78.38 -12.65 -8.01
C ALA A 39 79.77 -13.24 -8.22
N ARG A 40 80.43 -13.73 -7.17
CA ARG A 40 81.79 -14.28 -7.28
C ARG A 40 81.83 -15.52 -8.19
N GLN A 41 80.83 -16.38 -8.08
CA GLN A 41 80.70 -17.60 -8.89
C GLN A 41 80.34 -17.27 -10.34
N MET A 42 79.45 -16.30 -10.56
CA MET A 42 79.00 -15.90 -11.90
C MET A 42 80.05 -15.10 -12.68
N ARG A 43 81.04 -14.50 -12.02
CA ARG A 43 82.03 -13.60 -12.63
C ARG A 43 82.73 -14.15 -13.88
N PRO A 44 83.24 -15.40 -13.91
CA PRO A 44 83.90 -15.94 -15.10
C PRO A 44 82.95 -15.97 -16.31
N ARG A 45 81.74 -16.53 -16.13
CA ARG A 45 80.69 -16.59 -17.15
C ARG A 45 80.26 -15.19 -17.60
N THR A 46 80.11 -14.25 -16.68
CA THR A 46 79.74 -12.87 -17.02
C THR A 46 80.74 -12.21 -17.97
N ARG A 47 82.03 -12.50 -17.80
CA ARG A 47 83.09 -11.91 -18.66
C ARG A 47 83.18 -12.58 -20.03
N SER A 48 82.92 -13.89 -20.11
CA SER A 48 83.06 -14.67 -21.35
C SER A 48 81.79 -14.69 -22.19
N GLU A 49 80.63 -14.87 -21.56
CA GLU A 49 79.40 -15.29 -22.21
C GLU A 49 78.27 -14.27 -22.14
N LEU A 50 78.31 -13.35 -21.17
CA LEU A 50 77.20 -12.39 -20.99
C LEU A 50 77.50 -11.02 -21.60
N ALA A 51 76.43 -10.29 -21.87
CA ALA A 51 76.42 -8.92 -22.36
C ALA A 51 75.40 -8.06 -21.58
N CYS A 52 75.52 -6.74 -21.69
CA CYS A 52 74.55 -5.80 -21.12
C CYS A 52 73.15 -6.06 -21.69
N ILE A 53 72.11 -5.86 -20.86
CA ILE A 53 70.71 -5.91 -21.29
C ILE A 53 70.31 -4.73 -22.18
N VAL A 54 71.08 -3.64 -22.16
CA VAL A 54 70.86 -2.50 -23.05
C VAL A 54 71.34 -2.90 -24.46
N PRO A 55 70.46 -2.94 -25.49
CA PRO A 55 70.77 -3.53 -26.80
C PRO A 55 72.00 -2.92 -27.50
N GLU A 56 72.22 -1.62 -27.36
CA GLU A 56 73.32 -0.90 -28.02
C GLU A 56 74.62 -0.87 -27.19
N CYS A 57 74.63 -1.49 -26.01
CA CYS A 57 75.82 -1.54 -25.15
C CYS A 57 76.69 -2.76 -25.48
N ASP A 58 77.93 -2.53 -25.90
CA ASP A 58 78.95 -3.54 -26.17
C ASP A 58 80.02 -3.63 -25.08
N VAL A 59 79.95 -2.77 -24.07
CA VAL A 59 80.93 -2.70 -22.98
C VAL A 59 80.91 -4.02 -22.18
N PRO A 60 82.06 -4.71 -22.02
CA PRO A 60 82.12 -5.97 -21.30
C PRO A 60 81.63 -5.87 -19.86
N LEU A 61 80.93 -6.92 -19.40
CA LEU A 61 80.43 -7.01 -18.05
C LEU A 61 81.36 -7.76 -17.08
N THR A 62 81.19 -7.47 -15.81
CA THR A 62 81.66 -8.24 -14.66
C THR A 62 80.57 -8.25 -13.59
N THR A 63 80.75 -9.01 -12.53
CA THR A 63 79.88 -8.98 -11.34
C THR A 63 80.57 -8.30 -10.16
N HIS A 64 79.80 -7.52 -9.41
CA HIS A 64 80.20 -6.93 -8.13
C HIS A 64 79.51 -7.65 -6.98
N ALA A 65 80.32 -8.38 -6.21
CA ALA A 65 79.90 -8.97 -4.94
C ALA A 65 79.90 -7.88 -3.86
N ARG A 66 78.79 -7.72 -3.13
CA ARG A 66 78.63 -6.69 -2.10
C ARG A 66 78.24 -7.32 -0.76
N THR A 67 78.56 -6.64 0.34
CA THR A 67 78.32 -7.17 1.71
C THR A 67 77.08 -6.62 2.38
N THR A 68 76.71 -5.37 2.08
CA THR A 68 75.57 -4.65 2.68
C THR A 68 74.44 -4.39 1.70
N LYS A 69 74.64 -4.80 0.45
CA LYS A 69 73.81 -4.48 -0.71
C LYS A 69 73.76 -5.73 -1.57
N ARG A 70 72.63 -5.95 -2.24
CA ARG A 70 72.50 -6.91 -3.34
C ARG A 70 73.65 -6.82 -4.35
N ASP A 71 74.09 -7.99 -4.79
CA ASP A 71 74.97 -8.19 -5.93
C ASP A 71 74.40 -7.58 -7.23
N GLY A 72 75.29 -7.32 -8.19
CA GLY A 72 74.87 -6.81 -9.51
C GLY A 72 75.93 -7.00 -10.57
N PHE A 73 75.50 -6.98 -11.83
CA PHE A 73 76.37 -6.78 -12.98
C PHE A 73 76.88 -5.33 -13.00
N ALA A 74 78.09 -5.16 -13.52
CA ALA A 74 78.69 -3.86 -13.77
C ALA A 74 79.54 -3.89 -15.03
N HIS A 75 79.67 -2.74 -15.67
CA HIS A 75 80.53 -2.55 -16.81
C HIS A 75 82.01 -2.49 -16.38
N LEU A 76 82.90 -3.11 -17.15
CA LEU A 76 84.35 -3.03 -16.97
C LEU A 76 84.95 -1.74 -17.54
N GLY A 77 84.17 -0.98 -18.30
CA GLY A 77 84.55 0.29 -18.91
C GLY A 77 83.49 1.37 -18.71
N ARG A 78 83.76 2.55 -19.26
CA ARG A 78 82.78 3.65 -19.29
C ARG A 78 81.67 3.32 -20.29
N VAL A 79 80.43 3.56 -19.89
CA VAL A 79 79.26 3.46 -20.77
C VAL A 79 78.78 4.85 -21.17
N ASP A 80 77.96 4.89 -22.23
CA ASP A 80 77.17 6.08 -22.54
C ASP A 80 76.05 6.24 -21.49
N ASP A 81 76.11 7.34 -20.75
CA ASP A 81 75.15 7.69 -19.71
C ASP A 81 73.75 7.93 -20.30
N ALA A 82 73.63 8.32 -21.57
CA ALA A 82 72.34 8.50 -22.24
C ALA A 82 71.64 7.17 -22.48
N LEU A 83 72.39 6.12 -22.87
CA LEU A 83 71.88 4.76 -23.06
C LEU A 83 71.59 4.04 -21.74
N HIS A 84 72.27 4.44 -20.66
CA HIS A 84 72.17 3.80 -19.33
C HIS A 84 71.59 4.73 -18.27
N SER A 85 70.67 5.63 -18.67
CA SER A 85 69.91 6.37 -17.69
C SER A 85 69.19 5.39 -16.74
N ALA A 86 68.99 5.77 -15.48
CA ALA A 86 68.35 4.89 -14.49
C ALA A 86 66.99 4.38 -14.98
N GLU A 87 66.26 5.22 -15.71
CA GLU A 87 64.99 4.88 -16.33
C GLU A 87 65.15 3.83 -17.45
N SER A 88 66.12 4.04 -18.36
CA SER A 88 66.41 3.08 -19.44
C SER A 88 66.83 1.73 -18.89
N LEU A 89 67.65 1.71 -17.85
CA LEU A 89 68.06 0.46 -17.19
C LEU A 89 66.86 -0.25 -16.58
N MET A 90 65.99 0.46 -15.86
CA MET A 90 64.80 -0.14 -15.25
C MET A 90 63.81 -0.68 -16.27
N HIS A 91 63.61 0.04 -17.38
CA HIS A 91 62.81 -0.45 -18.50
C HIS A 91 63.34 -1.78 -19.03
N GLN A 92 64.65 -1.88 -19.26
CA GLN A 92 65.28 -3.11 -19.76
C GLN A 92 65.24 -4.26 -18.74
N GLN A 93 65.38 -3.97 -17.44
CA GLN A 93 65.21 -4.99 -16.40
C GLN A 93 63.77 -5.50 -16.32
N ALA A 94 62.77 -4.63 -16.49
CA ALA A 94 61.36 -5.01 -16.53
C ALA A 94 61.04 -5.91 -17.73
N LYS A 95 61.58 -5.62 -18.91
CA LYS A 95 61.53 -6.53 -20.06
C LYS A 95 62.12 -7.90 -19.73
N ALA A 96 63.34 -7.90 -19.17
CA ALA A 96 64.05 -9.14 -18.88
C ALA A 96 63.32 -10.03 -17.87
N VAL A 97 62.77 -9.47 -16.79
CA VAL A 97 62.03 -10.26 -15.81
C VAL A 97 60.73 -10.82 -16.39
N ILE A 98 60.04 -10.08 -17.27
CA ILE A 98 58.83 -10.56 -17.97
C ILE A 98 59.19 -11.72 -18.92
N VAL A 99 60.25 -11.58 -19.73
CA VAL A 99 60.73 -12.66 -20.62
C VAL A 99 61.09 -13.91 -19.82
N SER A 100 61.85 -13.75 -18.73
CA SER A 100 62.25 -14.85 -17.86
C SER A 100 61.03 -15.55 -17.25
N TRP A 101 60.07 -14.78 -16.73
CA TRP A 101 58.83 -15.31 -16.17
C TRP A 101 58.02 -16.09 -17.21
N LEU A 102 57.79 -15.50 -18.39
CA LEU A 102 57.03 -16.14 -19.46
C LEU A 102 57.68 -17.45 -19.90
N ARG A 103 59.00 -17.48 -20.12
CA ARG A 103 59.71 -18.69 -20.57
C ARG A 103 59.68 -19.79 -19.53
N THR A 104 59.80 -19.42 -18.25
CA THR A 104 59.76 -20.38 -17.14
C THR A 104 58.35 -20.96 -16.96
N ARG A 105 57.33 -20.10 -16.99
CA ARG A 105 55.95 -20.50 -16.69
C ARG A 105 55.24 -21.15 -17.90
N TYR A 106 55.58 -20.72 -19.11
CA TYR A 106 54.95 -21.10 -20.36
C TYR A 106 55.97 -21.55 -21.42
N PRO A 107 56.67 -22.68 -21.21
CA PRO A 107 57.73 -23.14 -22.13
C PRO A 107 57.25 -23.49 -23.54
N HIS A 108 55.94 -23.55 -23.78
CA HIS A 108 55.31 -23.83 -25.07
C HIS A 108 54.84 -22.56 -25.81
N VAL A 109 54.92 -21.39 -25.16
CA VAL A 109 54.56 -20.10 -25.75
C VAL A 109 55.79 -19.55 -26.45
N TRP A 110 55.62 -19.07 -27.68
CA TRP A 110 56.67 -18.36 -28.38
C TRP A 110 56.82 -16.95 -27.80
N ILE A 111 58.02 -16.59 -27.37
CA ILE A 111 58.31 -15.34 -26.66
C ILE A 111 59.46 -14.64 -27.35
N ASP A 112 59.22 -13.41 -27.82
CA ASP A 112 60.19 -12.62 -28.56
C ASP A 112 60.22 -11.17 -28.05
N PRO A 113 61.29 -10.73 -27.37
CA PRO A 113 61.45 -9.34 -26.94
C PRO A 113 61.76 -8.43 -28.14
N GLU A 114 61.12 -7.26 -28.19
CA GLU A 114 61.39 -6.23 -29.22
C GLU A 114 61.22 -6.68 -30.68
N VAL A 115 60.39 -7.70 -30.93
CA VAL A 115 60.09 -8.17 -32.28
C VAL A 115 59.33 -7.12 -33.10
N LEU A 116 59.69 -6.98 -34.38
CA LEU A 116 58.94 -6.16 -35.32
C LEU A 116 57.74 -6.95 -35.85
N LEU A 117 56.54 -6.53 -35.47
CA LEU A 117 55.28 -7.09 -35.94
C LEU A 117 54.86 -6.49 -37.28
N VAL A 118 54.10 -7.28 -38.05
CA VAL A 118 53.39 -6.95 -39.31
C VAL A 118 53.99 -5.77 -40.08
N ASN A 119 54.83 -6.07 -41.07
CA ASN A 119 55.51 -5.07 -41.93
C ASN A 119 56.38 -4.04 -41.17
N GLY A 120 56.70 -4.30 -39.89
CA GLY A 120 57.53 -3.42 -39.07
C GLY A 120 56.80 -2.24 -38.46
N GLU A 121 55.46 -2.25 -38.42
CA GLU A 121 54.66 -1.12 -37.93
C GLU A 121 54.67 -0.98 -36.40
N ARG A 122 54.77 -2.11 -35.68
CA ARG A 122 54.73 -2.13 -34.22
C ARG A 122 55.84 -3.00 -33.64
N ARG A 123 56.40 -2.55 -32.54
CA ARG A 123 57.38 -3.28 -31.74
C ARG A 123 56.92 -3.26 -30.28
N PRO A 124 56.24 -4.32 -29.79
CA PRO A 124 55.99 -4.45 -28.37
C PRO A 124 57.31 -4.64 -27.62
N ASP A 125 57.33 -4.31 -26.35
CA ASP A 125 58.48 -4.56 -25.50
C ASP A 125 58.73 -6.07 -25.31
N VAL A 126 57.66 -6.85 -25.10
CA VAL A 126 57.70 -8.32 -25.13
C VAL A 126 56.47 -8.85 -25.85
N TYR A 127 56.67 -9.65 -26.89
CA TYR A 127 55.60 -10.37 -27.58
C TYR A 127 55.51 -11.82 -27.09
N ALA A 128 54.29 -12.32 -26.92
CA ALA A 128 54.01 -13.70 -26.58
C ALA A 128 52.88 -14.26 -27.45
N GLU A 129 53.10 -15.41 -28.07
CA GLU A 129 52.10 -16.10 -28.88
C GLU A 129 52.00 -17.57 -28.46
N ASN A 130 50.78 -18.02 -28.17
CA ASN A 130 50.52 -19.44 -27.96
C ASN A 130 50.14 -20.09 -29.30
N PRO A 131 51.01 -20.89 -29.92
CA PRO A 131 50.74 -21.47 -31.24
C PRO A 131 49.59 -22.50 -31.21
N ALA A 132 49.26 -23.06 -30.05
CA ALA A 132 48.18 -24.04 -29.93
C ALA A 132 46.78 -23.38 -29.93
N THR A 133 46.67 -22.16 -29.39
CA THR A 133 45.38 -21.45 -29.30
C THR A 133 45.29 -20.25 -30.24
N GLY A 134 46.40 -19.77 -30.78
CA GLY A 134 46.49 -18.53 -31.56
C GLY A 134 46.42 -17.26 -30.71
N ASN A 135 46.40 -17.36 -29.38
CA ASN A 135 46.33 -16.19 -28.50
C ASN A 135 47.64 -15.41 -28.55
N LYS A 136 47.54 -14.09 -28.76
CA LYS A 136 48.66 -13.16 -28.87
C LYS A 136 48.58 -12.11 -27.77
N LEU A 137 49.72 -11.82 -27.15
CA LEU A 137 49.85 -10.79 -26.14
C LEU A 137 51.05 -9.89 -26.45
N ALA A 138 50.89 -8.61 -26.17
CA ALA A 138 51.95 -7.61 -26.24
C ALA A 138 52.10 -6.96 -24.86
N PHE A 139 53.23 -7.17 -24.19
CA PHE A 139 53.56 -6.42 -22.99
C PHE A 139 54.24 -5.11 -23.40
N GLU A 140 53.79 -4.01 -22.79
CA GLU A 140 54.35 -2.67 -22.95
C GLU A 140 54.81 -2.17 -21.59
N VAL A 141 56.11 -1.92 -21.44
CA VAL A 141 56.70 -1.44 -20.19
C VAL A 141 56.84 0.08 -20.28
N GLN A 142 56.25 0.80 -19.34
CA GLN A 142 56.23 2.26 -19.38
C GLN A 142 56.88 2.88 -18.15
N TYR A 143 58.07 3.46 -18.35
CA TYR A 143 58.73 4.32 -17.35
C TYR A 143 58.73 5.81 -17.77
N SER A 144 58.85 6.09 -19.06
CA SER A 144 58.84 7.45 -19.61
C SER A 144 57.43 8.02 -19.70
N ALA A 145 57.28 9.31 -20.00
CA ALA A 145 55.97 9.89 -20.27
C ALA A 145 55.40 9.35 -21.59
N LEU A 146 54.17 8.85 -21.56
CA LEU A 146 53.40 8.46 -22.74
C LEU A 146 52.11 9.28 -22.78
N THR A 147 51.76 9.77 -23.96
CA THR A 147 50.52 10.55 -24.12
C THR A 147 49.32 9.64 -24.35
N VAL A 148 48.13 10.11 -23.97
CA VAL A 148 46.87 9.40 -24.25
C VAL A 148 46.72 9.10 -25.74
N ALA A 149 46.96 10.07 -26.62
CA ALA A 149 46.83 9.87 -28.07
C ALA A 149 47.80 8.81 -28.61
N GLU A 150 49.02 8.75 -28.07
CA GLU A 150 49.98 7.73 -28.47
C GLU A 150 49.58 6.34 -27.99
N TRP A 151 49.11 6.25 -26.74
CA TRP A 151 48.55 5.01 -26.19
C TRP A 151 47.36 4.52 -27.01
N THR A 152 46.36 5.39 -27.27
CA THR A 152 45.16 5.04 -28.04
C THR A 152 45.53 4.46 -29.40
N ARG A 153 46.45 5.11 -30.13
CA ARG A 153 46.95 4.62 -31.42
C ARG A 153 47.63 3.24 -31.31
N ARG A 154 48.35 2.96 -30.22
CA ARG A 154 48.99 1.65 -30.00
C ARG A 154 47.94 0.59 -29.68
N HIS A 155 47.02 0.89 -28.78
CA HIS A 155 45.94 0.01 -28.37
C HIS A 155 45.02 -0.36 -29.54
N GLU A 156 44.55 0.63 -30.30
CA GLU A 156 43.74 0.39 -31.51
C GLU A 156 44.47 -0.51 -32.51
N TRP A 157 45.77 -0.28 -32.72
CA TRP A 157 46.57 -1.16 -33.57
C TRP A 157 46.62 -2.60 -33.04
N TYR A 158 46.78 -2.80 -31.73
CA TYR A 158 46.78 -4.15 -31.14
C TYR A 158 45.41 -4.83 -31.27
N VAL A 159 44.33 -4.10 -31.02
CA VAL A 159 42.94 -4.56 -31.20
C VAL A 159 42.68 -4.99 -32.66
N ASP A 160 43.09 -4.18 -33.63
CA ASP A 160 42.94 -4.47 -35.07
C ASP A 160 43.71 -5.73 -35.53
N HIS A 161 44.65 -6.22 -34.72
CA HIS A 161 45.49 -7.38 -35.01
C HIS A 161 45.22 -8.59 -34.09
N ASP A 162 44.12 -8.56 -33.32
CA ASP A 162 43.76 -9.58 -32.34
C ASP A 162 44.88 -9.85 -31.31
N ILE A 163 45.56 -8.79 -30.86
CA ILE A 163 46.61 -8.85 -29.83
C ILE A 163 46.09 -8.18 -28.58
N VAL A 164 46.18 -8.87 -27.44
CA VAL A 164 45.84 -8.28 -26.13
C VAL A 164 47.08 -7.54 -25.60
N ASP A 165 46.99 -6.21 -25.45
CA ASP A 165 48.07 -5.43 -24.86
C ASP A 165 48.01 -5.40 -23.32
N VAL A 166 49.18 -5.44 -22.69
CA VAL A 166 49.37 -5.48 -21.24
C VAL A 166 50.33 -4.37 -20.84
N TRP A 167 49.78 -3.29 -20.29
CA TRP A 167 50.53 -2.09 -19.91
C TRP A 167 51.08 -2.14 -18.47
N VAL A 168 52.39 -2.33 -18.35
CA VAL A 168 53.10 -2.45 -17.08
C VAL A 168 53.91 -1.18 -16.79
N PHE A 169 53.52 -0.44 -15.76
CA PHE A 169 54.14 0.82 -15.37
C PHE A 169 55.33 0.62 -14.43
N GLY A 170 56.32 1.50 -14.51
CA GLY A 170 57.44 1.50 -13.60
C GLY A 170 57.05 1.84 -12.16
N HIS A 171 57.53 1.08 -11.17
CA HIS A 171 57.33 1.34 -9.73
C HIS A 171 58.03 2.62 -9.21
N VAL A 172 58.70 3.40 -10.07
CA VAL A 172 59.40 4.65 -9.76
C VAL A 172 59.24 5.65 -10.89
N GLY A 173 59.56 6.92 -10.62
CA GLY A 173 59.54 7.97 -11.62
C GLY A 173 58.13 8.52 -11.92
N PRO A 174 57.90 9.12 -13.09
CA PRO A 174 56.68 9.88 -13.38
C PRO A 174 55.41 9.02 -13.46
N GLN A 175 55.57 7.70 -13.66
CA GLN A 175 54.48 6.74 -13.74
C GLN A 175 54.00 6.24 -12.38
N ARG A 176 54.70 6.57 -11.29
CA ARG A 176 54.25 6.29 -9.93
C ARG A 176 54.35 7.54 -9.06
N ARG A 177 53.26 8.31 -9.04
CA ARG A 177 53.16 9.48 -8.16
C ARG A 177 52.76 9.03 -6.78
N ARG A 178 53.51 9.45 -5.76
CA ARG A 178 53.17 9.17 -4.37
C ARG A 178 52.02 10.09 -3.92
N PRO A 179 51.00 9.56 -3.24
CA PRO A 179 49.93 10.37 -2.68
C PRO A 179 50.45 11.28 -1.57
N ARG A 180 49.72 12.36 -1.31
CA ARG A 180 50.05 13.30 -0.21
C ARG A 180 49.77 12.69 1.17
N THR A 181 48.86 11.72 1.23
CA THR A 181 48.46 11.02 2.44
C THR A 181 48.98 9.58 2.37
N ALA A 182 49.41 9.03 3.50
CA ALA A 182 49.85 7.64 3.61
C ALA A 182 48.70 6.61 3.49
N GLN A 183 47.50 7.06 3.15
CA GLN A 183 46.33 6.20 3.00
C GLN A 183 46.39 5.39 1.71
N PHE A 184 46.98 5.93 0.65
CA PHE A 184 47.02 5.31 -0.67
C PHE A 184 48.46 4.99 -1.07
N ASP A 185 48.65 4.12 -2.05
CA ASP A 185 49.97 3.70 -2.51
C ASP A 185 50.41 4.42 -3.79
N VAL A 186 49.45 4.83 -4.62
CA VAL A 186 49.71 5.52 -5.89
C VAL A 186 48.63 6.54 -6.24
N VAL A 187 49.05 7.62 -6.88
CA VAL A 187 48.18 8.56 -7.58
C VAL A 187 48.32 8.36 -9.08
N THR A 188 47.21 8.09 -9.76
CA THR A 188 47.20 7.93 -11.22
C THR A 188 47.50 9.24 -11.93
N ASN A 189 48.13 9.14 -13.10
CA ASN A 189 48.26 10.25 -14.03
C ASN A 189 47.15 10.22 -15.11
N ALA A 190 47.10 11.24 -15.97
CA ALA A 190 46.04 11.36 -16.99
C ALA A 190 45.99 10.19 -17.97
N LEU A 191 47.13 9.56 -18.28
CA LEU A 191 47.17 8.36 -19.11
C LEU A 191 46.54 7.18 -18.38
N GLN A 192 46.98 6.91 -17.14
CA GLN A 192 46.46 5.80 -16.33
C GLN A 192 44.96 5.94 -16.06
N GLU A 193 44.49 7.16 -15.78
CA GLU A 193 43.05 7.47 -15.66
C GLU A 193 42.30 7.14 -16.95
N HIS A 194 42.90 7.42 -18.12
CA HIS A 194 42.31 7.12 -19.41
C HIS A 194 42.24 5.61 -19.68
N LEU A 195 43.30 4.84 -19.38
CA LEU A 195 43.29 3.38 -19.49
C LEU A 195 42.17 2.76 -18.63
N LEU A 196 42.06 3.17 -17.35
CA LEU A 196 40.98 2.68 -16.48
C LEU A 196 39.60 3.02 -17.04
N SER A 197 39.42 4.22 -17.62
CA SER A 197 38.15 4.60 -18.25
C SER A 197 37.81 3.80 -19.50
N ALA A 198 38.83 3.24 -20.17
CA ALA A 198 38.67 2.33 -21.30
C ALA A 198 38.40 0.88 -20.86
N GLY A 199 38.41 0.59 -19.55
CA GLY A 199 38.26 -0.76 -19.00
C GLY A 199 39.57 -1.54 -18.96
N GLU A 200 40.70 -0.90 -19.22
CA GLU A 200 42.01 -1.53 -19.16
C GLU A 200 42.49 -1.70 -17.73
N LEU A 201 43.27 -2.77 -17.53
CA LEU A 201 43.93 -3.03 -16.27
C LEU A 201 45.30 -2.36 -16.24
N LEU A 202 45.72 -1.93 -15.06
CA LEU A 202 47.04 -1.36 -14.84
C LEU A 202 47.84 -2.29 -13.94
N TRP A 203 49.14 -2.36 -14.16
CA TRP A 203 50.08 -3.04 -13.26
C TRP A 203 51.31 -2.17 -13.05
N TRP A 204 51.96 -2.32 -11.89
CA TRP A 204 53.26 -1.70 -11.66
C TRP A 204 54.31 -2.76 -11.37
N ILE A 205 55.52 -2.61 -11.89
CA ILE A 205 56.59 -3.61 -11.74
C ILE A 205 57.81 -3.06 -11.02
N GLU A 206 58.27 -3.81 -10.02
CA GLU A 206 59.62 -3.73 -9.46
C GLU A 206 60.43 -4.90 -10.05
N PRO A 207 61.31 -4.64 -11.03
CA PRO A 207 61.91 -5.72 -11.83
C PRO A 207 63.09 -6.43 -11.16
N THR A 208 63.66 -5.86 -10.08
CA THR A 208 64.84 -6.39 -9.39
C THR A 208 64.49 -7.57 -8.49
N ALA A 209 63.36 -7.47 -7.80
CA ALA A 209 62.73 -8.45 -6.93
C ALA A 209 61.62 -9.22 -7.65
N GLY A 210 61.22 -8.78 -8.85
CA GLY A 210 60.17 -9.43 -9.63
C GLY A 210 58.81 -9.32 -8.94
N ILE A 211 58.48 -8.14 -8.43
CA ILE A 211 57.21 -7.86 -7.73
C ILE A 211 56.28 -7.11 -8.68
N ILE A 212 55.02 -7.51 -8.72
CA ILE A 212 53.94 -6.83 -9.42
C ILE A 212 52.95 -6.21 -8.42
N GLY A 213 52.62 -4.94 -8.62
CA GLY A 213 51.58 -4.22 -7.90
C GLY A 213 50.28 -4.24 -8.69
N THR A 214 49.23 -4.83 -8.11
CA THR A 214 47.88 -4.81 -8.67
C THR A 214 47.07 -3.72 -7.98
N PRO A 215 46.63 -2.68 -8.70
CA PRO A 215 45.89 -1.58 -8.09
C PRO A 215 44.47 -2.02 -7.67
N TYR A 216 43.98 -1.47 -6.57
CA TYR A 216 42.60 -1.65 -6.15
C TYR A 216 42.05 -0.43 -5.42
N LEU A 217 40.73 -0.40 -5.26
CA LEU A 217 40.02 0.55 -4.42
C LEU A 217 39.15 -0.17 -3.39
N ASP A 218 38.89 0.49 -2.27
CA ASP A 218 37.87 0.03 -1.31
C ASP A 218 36.49 0.47 -1.80
N ALA A 219 35.73 -0.47 -2.38
CA ALA A 219 34.35 -0.27 -2.78
C ALA A 219 33.43 -0.47 -1.57
N PHE A 220 32.33 0.27 -1.49
CA PHE A 220 31.34 0.16 -0.42
C PHE A 220 30.14 -0.67 -0.87
N ASP A 221 29.77 -1.67 -0.09
CA ASP A 221 28.53 -2.42 -0.26
C ASP A 221 27.43 -1.85 0.66
N GLU A 222 26.52 -1.07 0.08
CA GLU A 222 25.36 -0.50 0.78
C GLU A 222 24.49 -1.56 1.46
N THR A 223 24.45 -2.79 0.94
CA THR A 223 23.64 -3.87 1.52
C THR A 223 24.19 -4.35 2.86
N THR A 224 25.52 -4.35 3.05
CA THR A 224 26.14 -4.80 4.31
C THR A 224 26.74 -3.68 5.14
N GLY A 225 26.85 -2.46 4.60
CA GLY A 225 27.59 -1.37 5.20
C GLY A 225 29.11 -1.62 5.29
N GLY A 226 29.63 -2.55 4.49
CA GLY A 226 31.03 -2.98 4.54
C GLY A 226 31.81 -2.53 3.32
N THR A 227 33.14 -2.48 3.43
CA THR A 227 34.02 -2.25 2.28
C THR A 227 34.59 -3.56 1.75
N PHE A 228 34.93 -3.59 0.46
CA PHE A 228 35.59 -4.72 -0.21
C PHE A 228 36.56 -4.21 -1.27
N PRO A 229 37.68 -4.91 -1.53
CA PRO A 229 38.58 -4.54 -2.59
C PRO A 229 37.90 -4.77 -3.95
N ALA A 230 37.98 -3.79 -4.83
CA ALA A 230 37.45 -3.87 -6.19
C ALA A 230 38.46 -3.34 -7.21
N THR A 231 38.30 -3.82 -8.44
CA THR A 231 39.00 -3.29 -9.60
C THR A 231 38.62 -1.82 -9.81
N PRO A 232 39.57 -0.94 -10.17
CA PRO A 232 39.25 0.44 -10.48
C PRO A 232 38.51 0.56 -11.82
N GLU A 233 37.17 0.46 -11.83
CA GLU A 233 36.36 0.57 -13.06
C GLU A 233 36.06 2.02 -13.49
N GLN A 234 36.39 3.00 -12.65
CA GLN A 234 36.05 4.41 -12.87
C GLN A 234 37.20 5.33 -12.52
N TYR A 235 37.14 6.55 -13.05
CA TYR A 235 38.07 7.65 -12.78
C TYR A 235 38.31 7.81 -11.27
N ARG A 236 39.43 7.27 -10.79
CA ARG A 236 39.89 7.41 -9.41
C ARG A 236 41.37 7.72 -9.44
N ARG A 237 41.71 8.77 -8.70
CA ARG A 237 43.08 9.28 -8.60
C ARG A 237 43.92 8.47 -7.64
N ASP A 238 43.37 8.10 -6.51
CA ASP A 238 44.13 7.48 -5.43
C ASP A 238 43.79 6.00 -5.32
N LEU A 239 44.80 5.13 -5.38
CA LEU A 239 44.65 3.67 -5.41
C LEU A 239 45.57 3.01 -4.38
N HIS A 240 45.15 1.84 -3.89
CA HIS A 240 45.99 0.92 -3.13
C HIS A 240 46.68 -0.08 -4.06
N PHE A 241 47.75 -0.72 -3.61
CA PHE A 241 48.33 -1.87 -4.31
C PHE A 241 48.14 -3.13 -3.53
N GLU A 242 47.85 -4.24 -4.19
CA GLU A 242 48.17 -5.57 -3.67
C GLU A 242 49.46 -6.03 -4.35
N LEU A 243 50.51 -6.24 -3.56
CA LEU A 243 51.83 -6.65 -4.04
C LEU A 243 51.95 -8.17 -4.05
N SER A 244 52.46 -8.73 -5.15
CA SER A 244 52.71 -10.17 -5.27
C SER A 244 53.95 -10.44 -6.12
N PRO A 245 54.64 -11.57 -5.94
CA PRO A 245 55.65 -12.02 -6.90
C PRO A 245 55.05 -12.17 -8.30
N LEU A 246 55.76 -11.70 -9.33
CA LEU A 246 55.39 -11.90 -10.73
C LEU A 246 55.26 -13.39 -11.07
N ALA A 247 56.06 -14.24 -10.43
CA ALA A 247 56.00 -15.69 -10.57
C ALA A 247 54.62 -16.29 -10.24
N ASP A 248 53.85 -15.62 -9.38
CA ASP A 248 52.51 -16.05 -8.97
C ASP A 248 51.41 -15.56 -9.92
N SER A 249 51.77 -14.79 -10.95
CA SER A 249 50.83 -14.30 -11.97
C SER A 249 50.63 -15.32 -13.09
N TRP A 250 49.56 -15.17 -13.87
CA TRP A 250 49.26 -16.04 -15.01
C TRP A 250 48.66 -15.30 -16.20
N LEU A 251 48.78 -15.94 -17.36
CA LEU A 251 48.07 -15.59 -18.59
C LEU A 251 46.71 -16.27 -18.66
N THR A 252 45.73 -15.53 -19.15
CA THR A 252 44.41 -16.00 -19.53
C THR A 252 44.11 -15.57 -20.97
N ALA A 253 43.00 -16.05 -21.55
CA ALA A 253 42.51 -15.54 -22.82
C ALA A 253 42.18 -14.04 -22.78
N LYS A 254 41.97 -13.47 -21.58
CA LYS A 254 41.71 -12.03 -21.35
C LYS A 254 42.98 -11.26 -20.93
N GLY A 255 44.17 -11.83 -21.16
CA GLY A 255 45.44 -11.19 -20.83
C GLY A 255 46.03 -11.63 -19.48
N PHE A 256 46.84 -10.75 -18.90
CA PHE A 256 47.59 -10.97 -17.65
C PHE A 256 46.69 -10.85 -16.41
N ARG A 257 46.92 -11.69 -15.41
CA ARG A 257 46.13 -11.79 -14.16
C ARG A 257 47.02 -12.10 -12.97
N THR A 258 46.62 -11.55 -11.81
CA THR A 258 47.22 -11.80 -10.49
C THR A 258 46.17 -12.39 -9.55
N GLN A 259 46.60 -13.00 -8.43
CA GLN A 259 45.68 -13.51 -7.40
C GLN A 259 44.81 -12.42 -6.81
N ALA A 260 45.40 -11.25 -6.56
CA ALA A 260 44.67 -10.07 -6.13
C ALA A 260 43.46 -9.76 -7.04
N LEU A 261 43.66 -9.78 -8.35
CA LEU A 261 42.62 -9.49 -9.32
C LEU A 261 41.53 -10.58 -9.34
N ILE A 262 41.90 -11.86 -9.24
CA ILE A 262 40.91 -12.94 -9.10
C ILE A 262 40.08 -12.78 -7.82
N ASP A 263 40.73 -12.44 -6.72
CA ASP A 263 40.05 -12.28 -5.44
C ASP A 263 39.10 -11.07 -5.45
N MET A 264 39.46 -9.99 -6.16
CA MET A 264 38.62 -8.82 -6.41
C MET A 264 37.42 -9.16 -7.30
N ASP A 265 37.64 -9.86 -8.43
CA ASP A 265 36.56 -10.33 -9.30
C ASP A 265 35.57 -11.20 -8.51
N ALA A 266 36.08 -12.14 -7.72
CA ALA A 266 35.26 -13.00 -6.86
C ALA A 266 34.55 -12.20 -5.75
N ALA A 267 35.15 -11.14 -5.21
CA ALA A 267 34.52 -10.26 -4.23
C ALA A 267 33.37 -9.46 -4.86
N ALA A 268 33.59 -8.90 -6.05
CA ALA A 268 32.57 -8.20 -6.82
C ALA A 268 31.38 -9.11 -7.17
N GLU A 269 31.64 -10.34 -7.62
CA GLU A 269 30.61 -11.35 -7.88
C GLU A 269 29.80 -11.69 -6.61
N ARG A 270 30.46 -11.87 -5.45
CA ARG A 270 29.77 -12.11 -4.17
C ARG A 270 28.86 -10.94 -3.78
N VAL A 271 29.30 -9.71 -3.97
CA VAL A 271 28.51 -8.50 -3.69
C VAL A 271 27.33 -8.39 -4.67
N ALA A 272 27.55 -8.62 -5.96
CA ALA A 272 26.49 -8.64 -6.97
C ALA A 272 25.42 -9.69 -6.65
N ALA A 273 25.84 -10.92 -6.32
CA ALA A 273 24.93 -12.00 -5.92
C ALA A 273 24.12 -11.67 -4.65
N ARG A 274 24.73 -10.96 -3.69
CA ARG A 274 24.05 -10.50 -2.48
C ARG A 274 23.00 -9.42 -2.79
N ARG A 275 23.36 -8.42 -3.60
CA ARG A 275 22.45 -7.35 -4.04
C ARG A 275 21.25 -7.92 -4.77
N GLU A 276 21.48 -8.88 -5.66
CA GLU A 276 20.40 -9.55 -6.38
C GLU A 276 19.48 -10.34 -5.43
N ARG A 277 20.06 -11.05 -4.44
CA ARG A 277 19.24 -11.72 -3.42
C ARG A 277 18.40 -10.74 -2.61
N ALA A 278 18.99 -9.62 -2.17
CA ALA A 278 18.27 -8.58 -1.44
C ALA A 278 17.12 -7.98 -2.28
N ARG A 279 17.35 -7.71 -3.56
CA ARG A 279 16.31 -7.25 -4.50
C ARG A 279 15.16 -8.26 -4.61
N LEU A 280 15.46 -9.55 -4.76
CA LEU A 280 14.45 -10.60 -4.85
C LEU A 280 13.66 -10.75 -3.54
N GLU A 281 14.31 -10.60 -2.38
CA GLU A 281 13.65 -10.59 -1.07
C GLU A 281 12.71 -9.38 -0.90
N ASP A 282 13.15 -8.19 -1.32
CA ASP A 282 12.33 -6.98 -1.31
C ASP A 282 11.12 -7.10 -2.24
N GLU A 283 11.29 -7.64 -3.45
CA GLU A 283 10.22 -7.91 -4.40
C GLU A 283 9.21 -8.91 -3.84
N LYS A 284 9.70 -9.99 -3.20
CA LYS A 284 8.86 -10.98 -2.53
C LYS A 284 8.10 -10.36 -1.36
N GLY A 285 8.75 -9.52 -0.55
CA GLY A 285 8.13 -8.77 0.54
C GLY A 285 7.05 -7.82 0.04
N ALA A 286 7.31 -7.08 -1.05
CA ALA A 286 6.34 -6.20 -1.69
C ALA A 286 5.14 -6.98 -2.26
N ALA A 287 5.38 -8.13 -2.89
CA ALA A 287 4.33 -9.00 -3.38
C ALA A 287 3.45 -9.55 -2.23
N ALA A 288 4.06 -9.97 -1.12
CA ALA A 288 3.34 -10.43 0.06
C ALA A 288 2.46 -9.33 0.68
N ARG A 289 2.98 -8.09 0.80
CA ARG A 289 2.20 -6.93 1.26
C ARG A 289 1.00 -6.65 0.35
N ARG A 290 1.20 -6.62 -0.97
CA ARG A 290 0.12 -6.45 -1.95
C ARG A 290 -0.94 -7.56 -1.83
N ALA A 291 -0.53 -8.80 -1.65
CA ALA A 291 -1.46 -9.93 -1.47
C ALA A 291 -2.26 -9.81 -0.16
N ALA A 292 -1.61 -9.39 0.93
CA ALA A 292 -2.27 -9.13 2.22
C ALA A 292 -3.29 -7.99 2.10
N ASP A 293 -2.94 -6.89 1.43
CA ASP A 293 -3.85 -5.76 1.19
C ASP A 293 -5.05 -6.17 0.35
N LEU A 294 -4.85 -6.94 -0.72
CA LEU A 294 -5.95 -7.47 -1.54
C LEU A 294 -6.87 -8.39 -0.73
N LYS A 295 -6.30 -9.27 0.11
CA LYS A 295 -7.07 -10.13 1.01
C LYS A 295 -7.86 -9.30 2.03
N ALA A 296 -7.25 -8.27 2.61
CA ALA A 296 -7.91 -7.38 3.56
C ALA A 296 -9.09 -6.64 2.91
N ARG A 297 -8.89 -6.11 1.69
CA ARG A 297 -9.96 -5.47 0.90
C ARG A 297 -11.08 -6.44 0.55
N ALA A 298 -10.76 -7.67 0.17
CA ALA A 298 -11.75 -8.71 -0.12
C ALA A 298 -12.58 -9.06 1.13
N THR A 299 -11.92 -9.24 2.28
CA THR A 299 -12.61 -9.49 3.57
C THR A 299 -13.51 -8.32 3.97
N ALA A 300 -13.02 -7.07 3.83
CA ALA A 300 -13.81 -5.88 4.13
C ALA A 300 -15.04 -5.76 3.24
N LYS A 301 -14.88 -6.00 1.92
CA LYS A 301 -15.99 -6.03 0.97
C LYS A 301 -17.01 -7.12 1.32
N ALA A 302 -16.55 -8.33 1.64
CA ALA A 302 -17.43 -9.43 2.03
C ALA A 302 -18.20 -9.14 3.33
N ALA A 303 -17.58 -8.45 4.29
CA ALA A 303 -18.24 -8.00 5.52
C ALA A 303 -19.32 -6.94 5.22
N GLN A 304 -19.00 -5.95 4.38
CA GLN A 304 -19.96 -4.94 3.94
C GLN A 304 -21.15 -5.55 3.19
N GLU A 305 -20.92 -6.52 2.31
CA GLU A 305 -21.98 -7.25 1.62
C GLU A 305 -22.83 -8.09 2.59
N ALA A 306 -22.22 -8.69 3.62
CA ALA A 306 -22.95 -9.44 4.63
C ALA A 306 -23.82 -8.52 5.51
N GLU A 307 -23.31 -7.36 5.89
CA GLU A 307 -24.06 -6.33 6.61
C GLU A 307 -25.22 -5.79 5.77
N ALA A 308 -24.98 -5.49 4.49
CA ALA A 308 -26.03 -5.06 3.56
C ALA A 308 -27.13 -6.12 3.40
N ARG A 309 -26.76 -7.41 3.32
CA ARG A 309 -27.74 -8.51 3.29
C ARG A 309 -28.56 -8.59 4.58
N ARG A 310 -27.94 -8.43 5.75
CA ARG A 310 -28.66 -8.42 7.04
C ARG A 310 -29.62 -7.24 7.13
N ALA A 311 -29.18 -6.05 6.73
CA ALA A 311 -30.02 -4.85 6.71
C ALA A 311 -31.23 -5.01 5.76
N LEU A 312 -31.03 -5.66 4.59
CA LEU A 312 -32.13 -5.96 3.67
C LEU A 312 -33.14 -6.94 4.29
N GLN A 313 -32.66 -8.03 4.91
CA GLN A 313 -33.53 -9.01 5.58
C GLN A 313 -34.31 -8.40 6.75
N GLU A 314 -33.67 -7.53 7.53
CA GLU A 314 -34.32 -6.79 8.62
C GLU A 314 -35.39 -5.84 8.07
N ALA A 315 -35.10 -5.11 6.99
CA ALA A 315 -36.07 -4.25 6.33
C ALA A 315 -37.27 -5.04 5.76
N GLU A 316 -37.04 -6.21 5.17
CA GLU A 316 -38.10 -7.12 4.71
C GLU A 316 -38.94 -7.63 5.87
N THR A 317 -38.33 -7.98 7.00
CA THR A 317 -39.04 -8.43 8.21
C THR A 317 -39.91 -7.31 8.77
N ILE A 318 -39.36 -6.11 8.93
CA ILE A 318 -40.10 -4.92 9.39
C ILE A 318 -41.26 -4.62 8.43
N ARG A 319 -41.04 -4.73 7.12
CA ARG A 319 -42.09 -4.54 6.12
C ARG A 319 -43.20 -5.57 6.26
N ALA A 320 -42.86 -6.85 6.39
CA ALA A 320 -43.83 -7.93 6.57
C ALA A 320 -44.62 -7.76 7.88
N GLU A 321 -43.97 -7.34 8.97
CA GLU A 321 -44.65 -7.02 10.24
C GLU A 321 -45.62 -5.85 10.08
N ARG A 322 -45.24 -4.80 9.35
CA ARG A 322 -46.12 -3.65 9.06
C ARG A 322 -47.32 -4.07 8.20
N GLU A 323 -47.10 -4.88 7.17
CA GLU A 323 -48.17 -5.41 6.31
C GLU A 323 -49.11 -6.31 7.13
N ALA A 324 -48.58 -7.23 7.94
CA ALA A 324 -49.39 -8.08 8.81
C ALA A 324 -50.20 -7.29 9.85
N ARG A 325 -49.62 -6.21 10.40
CA ARG A 325 -50.32 -5.32 11.33
C ARG A 325 -51.43 -4.55 10.61
N ALA A 326 -51.18 -4.03 9.41
CA ALA A 326 -52.19 -3.37 8.60
C ALA A 326 -53.35 -4.33 8.25
N ASP A 327 -53.05 -5.57 7.87
CA ASP A 327 -54.06 -6.60 7.59
C ASP A 327 -54.86 -6.99 8.83
N ALA A 328 -54.24 -7.01 10.02
CA ALA A 328 -54.92 -7.27 11.28
C ALA A 328 -55.85 -6.11 11.66
N GLU A 329 -55.40 -4.86 11.48
CA GLU A 329 -56.22 -3.67 11.69
C GLU A 329 -57.41 -3.62 10.71
N LEU A 330 -57.19 -3.97 9.44
CA LEU A 330 -58.26 -4.07 8.45
C LEU A 330 -59.30 -5.13 8.82
N ARG A 331 -58.88 -6.35 9.18
CA ARG A 331 -59.79 -7.43 9.62
C ARG A 331 -60.58 -7.05 10.86
N ARG A 332 -59.96 -6.32 11.78
CA ARG A 332 -60.64 -5.79 12.98
C ARG A 332 -61.72 -4.78 12.58
N ALA A 333 -61.41 -3.84 11.69
CA ALA A 333 -62.39 -2.87 11.21
C ALA A 333 -63.56 -3.54 10.48
N GLU A 334 -63.32 -4.55 9.65
CA GLU A 334 -64.38 -5.33 8.98
C GLU A 334 -65.29 -6.08 9.98
N LEU A 335 -64.72 -6.61 11.06
CA LEU A 335 -65.49 -7.27 12.11
C LEU A 335 -66.34 -6.26 12.89
N GLU A 336 -65.78 -5.11 13.26
CA GLU A 336 -66.50 -4.03 13.94
C GLU A 336 -67.67 -3.52 13.07
N ASP A 337 -67.46 -3.32 11.77
CA ASP A 337 -68.52 -2.92 10.83
C ASP A 337 -69.62 -3.99 10.69
N ARG A 338 -69.25 -5.27 10.62
CA ARG A 338 -70.23 -6.37 10.58
C ARG A 338 -71.08 -6.42 11.84
N LEU A 339 -70.45 -6.32 13.01
CA LEU A 339 -71.15 -6.30 14.30
C LEU A 339 -72.11 -5.11 14.41
N TRP A 340 -71.69 -3.95 13.90
CA TRP A 340 -72.52 -2.76 13.84
C TRP A 340 -73.75 -2.95 12.93
N ARG A 341 -73.57 -3.52 11.73
CA ARG A 341 -74.68 -3.83 10.80
C ARG A 341 -75.67 -4.84 11.38
N ASP A 342 -75.20 -5.86 12.08
CA ASP A 342 -76.06 -6.84 12.76
C ASP A 342 -76.86 -6.21 13.91
N ALA A 343 -76.23 -5.31 14.67
CA ALA A 343 -76.90 -4.55 15.73
C ALA A 343 -77.98 -3.61 15.17
N LEU A 344 -77.71 -2.93 14.06
CA LEU A 344 -78.68 -2.06 13.39
C LEU A 344 -79.89 -2.85 12.87
N THR A 345 -79.66 -4.03 12.28
CA THR A 345 -80.72 -4.89 11.75
C THR A 345 -81.65 -5.40 12.85
N ARG A 346 -81.09 -5.79 14.01
CA ARG A 346 -81.89 -6.19 15.19
C ARG A 346 -82.74 -5.03 15.74
N THR A 347 -82.20 -3.82 15.72
CA THR A 347 -82.91 -2.62 16.14
C THR A 347 -84.12 -2.32 15.25
N ILE A 348 -83.96 -2.41 13.92
CA ILE A 348 -85.05 -2.17 12.96
C ILE A 348 -86.16 -3.23 13.10
N ALA A 349 -85.80 -4.51 13.27
CA ALA A 349 -86.78 -5.59 13.49
C ALA A 349 -87.58 -5.41 14.81
N SER A 350 -86.93 -4.90 15.86
CA SER A 350 -87.59 -4.60 17.14
C SER A 350 -88.58 -3.43 17.02
N ALA A 351 -88.28 -2.40 16.23
CA ALA A 351 -89.19 -1.26 16.04
C ALA A 351 -90.49 -1.67 15.32
N GLN A 352 -90.42 -2.57 14.34
CA GLN A 352 -91.59 -3.06 13.60
C GLN A 352 -92.56 -3.88 14.47
N SER A 353 -92.05 -4.76 15.34
CA SER A 353 -92.86 -5.53 16.29
C SER A 353 -93.57 -4.66 17.33
N VAL A 354 -93.01 -3.48 17.62
CA VAL A 354 -93.51 -2.55 18.63
C VAL A 354 -94.63 -1.65 18.07
N ALA A 355 -94.58 -1.30 16.79
CA ALA A 355 -95.65 -0.58 16.09
C ALA A 355 -96.96 -1.39 15.97
N GLU A 356 -96.87 -2.69 15.71
CA GLU A 356 -98.05 -3.59 15.64
C GLU A 356 -98.78 -3.73 16.99
N SER A 357 -98.05 -3.62 18.12
CA SER A 357 -98.64 -3.75 19.45
C SER A 357 -99.51 -2.55 19.88
N TRP A 358 -99.29 -1.36 19.30
CA TRP A 358 -100.01 -0.13 19.65
C TRP A 358 -101.47 -0.16 19.19
N GLU A 359 -101.71 -0.63 17.97
CA GLU A 359 -103.06 -0.76 17.38
C GLU A 359 -103.98 -1.63 18.26
N SER A 360 -103.43 -2.66 18.91
CA SER A 360 -104.16 -3.58 19.78
C SER A 360 -104.09 -3.24 21.28
N SER A 361 -103.49 -2.12 21.67
CA SER A 361 -103.24 -1.84 23.08
C SER A 361 -104.52 -1.46 23.85
N THR A 362 -104.62 -1.93 25.09
CA THR A 362 -105.69 -1.51 26.02
C THR A 362 -105.63 -0.01 26.29
N LEU A 363 -104.43 0.57 26.24
CA LEU A 363 -104.18 2.02 26.37
C LEU A 363 -104.82 2.83 25.25
N ARG A 364 -104.68 2.40 23.99
CA ARG A 364 -105.38 3.01 22.85
C ARG A 364 -106.89 2.90 22.99
N THR A 365 -107.37 1.70 23.36
CA THR A 365 -108.80 1.43 23.57
C THR A 365 -109.38 2.35 24.66
N GLU A 366 -108.63 2.59 25.73
CA GLU A 366 -109.02 3.51 26.82
C GLU A 366 -109.08 4.97 26.35
N LEU A 367 -108.10 5.42 25.55
CA LEU A 367 -108.10 6.76 24.97
C LEU A 367 -109.24 6.97 23.97
N ASP A 368 -109.50 5.99 23.09
CA ASP A 368 -110.64 6.01 22.17
C ASP A 368 -111.97 6.05 22.95
N ARG A 369 -112.07 5.31 24.06
CA ARG A 369 -113.25 5.36 24.93
C ARG A 369 -113.48 6.74 25.55
N ILE A 370 -112.41 7.42 25.97
CA ILE A 370 -112.51 8.73 26.65
C ILE A 370 -112.76 9.86 25.63
N PHE A 371 -112.14 9.83 24.45
CA PHE A 371 -112.13 10.95 23.51
C PHE A 371 -112.88 10.69 22.19
N GLY A 372 -113.42 9.49 21.97
CA GLY A 372 -114.07 9.05 20.73
C GLY A 372 -113.08 8.64 19.62
N GLN A 373 -111.89 9.26 19.60
CA GLN A 373 -110.72 8.86 18.81
C GLN A 373 -109.45 9.36 19.52
N VAL A 374 -108.35 8.61 19.45
CA VAL A 374 -107.07 9.07 20.03
C VAL A 374 -106.66 10.40 19.40
N PRO A 375 -106.41 11.45 20.20
CA PRO A 375 -106.08 12.75 19.64
C PRO A 375 -104.78 12.70 18.81
N PRO A 376 -104.76 13.16 17.55
CA PRO A 376 -103.57 13.05 16.70
C PRO A 376 -102.34 13.77 17.26
N TRP A 377 -102.54 14.80 18.09
CA TRP A 377 -101.46 15.56 18.72
C TRP A 377 -100.78 14.78 19.86
N LEU A 378 -101.33 13.66 20.30
CA LEU A 378 -100.71 12.82 21.34
C LEU A 378 -99.41 12.18 20.84
N PHE A 379 -99.30 11.96 19.53
CA PHE A 379 -98.16 11.32 18.90
C PHE A 379 -97.30 12.35 18.19
N VAL A 380 -96.30 12.84 18.92
CA VAL A 380 -95.22 13.63 18.33
C VAL A 380 -94.10 12.64 18.01
N ASP A 381 -93.70 12.57 16.73
CA ASP A 381 -92.51 11.83 16.32
C ASP A 381 -91.29 12.45 17.00
N TYR A 382 -90.64 11.65 17.84
CA TYR A 382 -89.50 12.06 18.65
C TYR A 382 -88.25 11.23 18.33
N SER A 383 -88.30 10.48 17.23
CA SER A 383 -87.26 9.52 16.84
C SER A 383 -85.88 10.17 16.62
N GLU A 384 -85.83 11.47 16.31
CA GLU A 384 -84.58 12.25 16.18
C GLU A 384 -83.94 12.63 17.52
N VAL A 385 -84.72 12.72 18.60
CA VAL A 385 -84.25 13.22 19.92
C VAL A 385 -84.05 12.08 20.90
N VAL A 386 -84.93 11.07 20.89
CA VAL A 386 -84.79 9.86 21.71
C VAL A 386 -85.02 8.64 20.82
N PRO A 387 -83.97 7.87 20.51
CA PRO A 387 -84.14 6.61 19.79
C PRO A 387 -85.13 5.72 20.54
N GLU A 388 -86.10 5.11 19.84
CA GLU A 388 -87.08 4.18 20.44
C GLU A 388 -86.41 3.07 21.29
N THR A 389 -85.16 2.75 20.97
CA THR A 389 -84.33 1.79 21.70
C THR A 389 -83.96 2.21 23.13
N ALA A 390 -83.99 3.50 23.47
CA ALA A 390 -83.60 3.99 24.79
C ALA A 390 -84.66 3.73 25.87
N LEU A 391 -85.94 3.64 25.47
CA LEU A 391 -87.07 3.45 26.40
C LEU A 391 -87.66 2.03 26.37
N GLY A 392 -87.34 1.24 25.33
CA GLY A 392 -87.83 -0.14 25.19
C GLY A 392 -89.36 -0.26 25.06
N ILE A 393 -90.04 0.85 24.73
CA ILE A 393 -91.49 0.98 24.62
C ILE A 393 -91.77 1.85 23.38
N ALA A 394 -92.80 1.51 22.58
CA ALA A 394 -93.23 2.29 21.41
C ALA A 394 -93.44 3.76 21.77
N HIS A 395 -93.05 4.67 20.88
CA HIS A 395 -93.35 6.10 21.05
C HIS A 395 -94.82 6.38 21.44
N PRO A 396 -95.81 5.74 20.78
CA PRO A 396 -97.20 5.92 21.14
C PRO A 396 -97.59 5.43 22.54
N HIS A 397 -96.95 4.37 23.03
CA HIS A 397 -97.35 3.71 24.27
C HIS A 397 -96.98 4.53 25.51
N TRP A 398 -95.77 5.08 25.57
CA TRP A 398 -95.35 5.86 26.74
C TRP A 398 -96.01 7.25 26.74
N GLN A 399 -96.20 7.88 25.57
CA GLN A 399 -96.92 9.15 25.44
C GLN A 399 -98.39 8.99 25.87
N ALA A 400 -99.05 7.91 25.45
CA ALA A 400 -100.41 7.58 25.88
C ALA A 400 -100.51 7.30 27.39
N ALA A 401 -99.56 6.55 27.96
CA ALA A 401 -99.53 6.23 29.39
C ALA A 401 -99.27 7.46 30.25
N ALA A 402 -98.32 8.30 29.84
CA ALA A 402 -98.05 9.59 30.45
C ALA A 402 -99.29 10.49 30.40
N PHE A 403 -99.99 10.53 29.26
CA PHE A 403 -101.21 11.31 29.11
C PHE A 403 -102.34 10.86 30.04
N LEU A 404 -102.69 9.57 30.03
CA LEU A 404 -103.74 9.02 30.89
C LEU A 404 -103.41 9.21 32.38
N HIS A 405 -102.14 9.13 32.76
CA HIS A 405 -101.73 9.35 34.14
C HIS A 405 -102.06 10.77 34.63
N VAL A 406 -101.73 11.79 33.84
CA VAL A 406 -102.05 13.19 34.12
C VAL A 406 -103.56 13.42 34.06
N PHE A 407 -104.23 12.81 33.08
CA PHE A 407 -105.68 12.93 32.90
C PHE A 407 -106.48 12.40 34.09
N ASN A 408 -106.08 11.24 34.62
CA ASN A 408 -106.75 10.65 35.77
C ASN A 408 -106.48 11.42 37.08
N ARG A 409 -105.29 12.03 37.25
CA ARG A 409 -104.98 12.81 38.46
C ARG A 409 -105.71 14.15 38.52
N SER A 410 -105.81 14.85 37.40
CA SER A 410 -106.49 16.14 37.30
C SER A 410 -108.01 16.04 37.47
N THR A 411 -108.61 14.88 37.15
CA THR A 411 -110.04 14.61 37.37
C THR A 411 -110.39 14.18 38.80
N MET A 412 -109.42 13.77 39.62
CA MET A 412 -109.63 13.27 41.00
C MET A 412 -109.66 14.37 42.09
N HIS A 413 -109.41 15.64 41.78
CA HIS A 413 -109.40 16.72 42.78
C HIS A 413 -110.75 17.47 42.86
N GLY A 414 -111.70 16.88 43.60
CA GLY A 414 -112.82 17.57 44.29
C GLY A 414 -113.88 18.30 43.45
N PRO A 415 -115.19 18.10 43.71
CA PRO A 415 -116.26 18.72 42.93
C PRO A 415 -116.28 20.24 43.17
N GLY A 416 -115.82 21.02 42.18
CA GLY A 416 -115.98 22.48 42.20
C GLY A 416 -115.04 23.28 41.30
N ARG A 417 -113.89 22.74 40.85
CA ARG A 417 -112.95 23.46 39.97
C ARG A 417 -112.09 22.58 39.05
N SER A 418 -112.65 21.53 38.43
CA SER A 418 -111.96 20.82 37.34
C SER A 418 -112.46 21.33 35.98
N ARG A 419 -111.60 22.03 35.24
CA ARG A 419 -111.79 22.22 33.80
C ARG A 419 -111.55 20.86 33.12
N PRO A 420 -112.37 20.44 32.15
CA PRO A 420 -112.08 19.24 31.38
C PRO A 420 -110.76 19.46 30.62
N LEU A 421 -109.83 18.49 30.69
CA LEU A 421 -108.59 18.52 29.92
C LEU A 421 -108.90 18.17 28.45
N VAL A 422 -109.26 19.17 27.64
CA VAL A 422 -109.65 18.94 26.23
C VAL A 422 -108.61 19.51 25.27
N THR A 423 -107.65 20.31 25.76
CA THR A 423 -106.59 20.90 24.95
C THR A 423 -105.19 20.54 25.44
N VAL A 424 -104.18 20.78 24.60
CA VAL A 424 -102.75 20.58 24.94
C VAL A 424 -102.37 21.45 26.13
N GLU A 425 -102.92 22.66 26.19
CA GLU A 425 -102.69 23.63 27.25
C GLU A 425 -103.22 23.10 28.58
N ASP A 426 -104.40 22.50 28.58
CA ASP A 426 -104.96 21.87 29.78
C ASP A 426 -104.02 20.73 30.26
N PHE A 427 -103.53 19.89 29.34
CA PHE A 427 -102.63 18.78 29.68
C PHE A 427 -101.29 19.26 30.26
N VAL A 428 -100.69 20.28 29.65
CA VAL A 428 -99.44 20.88 30.12
C VAL A 428 -99.63 21.55 31.49
N ASP A 429 -100.75 22.24 31.70
CA ASP A 429 -101.10 22.80 33.01
C ASP A 429 -101.32 21.68 34.05
N GLY A 430 -101.91 20.55 33.64
CA GLY A 430 -102.07 19.34 34.46
C GLY A 430 -100.73 18.70 34.85
N VAL A 431 -99.79 18.59 33.92
CA VAL A 431 -98.41 18.14 34.17
C VAL A 431 -97.69 19.09 35.12
N ALA A 432 -97.86 20.41 34.95
CA ALA A 432 -97.23 21.42 35.79
C ALA A 432 -97.81 21.47 37.21
N ALA A 433 -99.11 21.15 37.37
CA ALA A 433 -99.82 21.13 38.65
C ALA A 433 -99.67 19.79 39.40
N ALA A 434 -99.53 18.68 38.68
CA ALA A 434 -99.26 17.39 39.28
C ALA A 434 -97.83 17.40 39.86
N ASP A 435 -97.70 17.23 41.18
CA ASP A 435 -96.42 16.88 41.81
C ASP A 435 -96.08 15.44 41.41
N MET A 436 -95.54 15.30 40.20
CA MET A 436 -95.18 14.01 39.61
C MET A 436 -93.80 13.63 40.11
N GLN A 437 -93.76 12.90 41.22
CA GLN A 437 -92.60 12.10 41.54
C GLN A 437 -92.66 10.81 40.72
N PHE A 438 -92.15 10.82 39.49
CA PHE A 438 -91.83 9.56 38.82
C PHE A 438 -90.55 9.01 39.44
N GLU A 439 -90.55 7.72 39.83
CA GLU A 439 -89.38 7.06 40.46
C GLU A 439 -88.15 6.93 39.51
N ARG A 440 -88.14 7.57 38.34
CA ARG A 440 -87.03 7.58 37.38
C ARG A 440 -86.82 8.96 36.76
N ARG A 441 -85.66 9.58 37.05
CA ARG A 441 -85.21 10.89 36.51
C ARG A 441 -85.25 11.00 34.98
N LEU A 442 -85.17 9.88 34.26
CA LEU A 442 -85.19 9.87 32.79
C LEU A 442 -86.57 10.24 32.21
N LEU A 443 -87.66 9.87 32.91
CA LEU A 443 -89.03 10.12 32.46
C LEU A 443 -89.42 11.59 32.63
N ASP A 444 -88.92 12.27 33.67
CA ASP A 444 -89.22 13.69 33.90
C ASP A 444 -88.63 14.58 32.81
N GLY A 445 -87.38 14.31 32.38
CA GLY A 445 -86.73 15.02 31.27
C GLY A 445 -87.49 14.83 29.96
N LEU A 446 -87.85 13.59 29.64
CA LEU A 446 -88.62 13.22 28.44
C LEU A 446 -90.03 13.82 28.41
N LEU A 447 -90.73 13.84 29.55
CA LEU A 447 -92.05 14.45 29.68
C LEU A 447 -92.00 15.97 29.48
N LEU A 448 -90.97 16.63 30.03
CA LEU A 448 -90.80 18.08 29.91
C LEU A 448 -90.40 18.48 28.48
N ASP A 449 -89.52 17.72 27.85
CA ASP A 449 -89.15 17.90 26.44
C ASP A 449 -90.35 17.67 25.52
N TRP A 450 -91.13 16.62 25.75
CA TRP A 450 -92.36 16.34 25.01
C TRP A 450 -93.40 17.46 25.18
N CYS A 451 -93.58 17.98 26.41
CA CYS A 451 -94.42 19.16 26.65
C CYS A 451 -93.89 20.41 25.95
N GLY A 452 -92.56 20.59 25.87
CA GLY A 452 -91.92 21.67 25.14
C GLY A 452 -92.19 21.60 23.63
N HIS A 453 -92.04 20.42 23.04
CA HIS A 453 -92.32 20.18 21.63
C HIS A 453 -93.80 20.36 21.27
N LEU A 454 -94.72 19.93 22.15
CA LEU A 454 -96.15 20.20 22.01
C LEU A 454 -96.45 21.72 22.01
N TYR A 455 -95.68 22.50 22.76
CA TYR A 455 -95.76 23.96 22.81
C TYR A 455 -95.24 24.63 21.54
N ASP A 456 -94.12 24.15 20.99
CA ASP A 456 -93.48 24.76 19.81
C ASP A 456 -94.22 24.44 18.49
N HIS A 457 -94.96 23.32 18.42
CA HIS A 457 -95.72 22.93 17.22
C HIS A 457 -97.10 23.61 17.07
N ARG A 458 -97.60 24.39 18.03
CA ARG A 458 -98.81 25.21 17.88
C ARG A 458 -98.48 26.70 18.05
N GLN A 459 -98.90 27.54 17.10
CA GLN A 459 -98.77 29.00 17.19
C GLN A 459 -99.75 29.58 18.22
N LEU A 460 -99.42 29.42 19.50
CA LEU A 460 -100.23 29.86 20.63
C LEU A 460 -100.01 31.37 20.95
N GLY A 461 -101.04 32.04 21.47
CA GLY A 461 -101.13 33.49 21.66
C GLY A 461 -100.42 34.05 22.91
N PRO A 462 -100.58 35.36 23.22
CA PRO A 462 -99.77 36.05 24.23
C PRO A 462 -99.93 35.55 25.68
N ARG A 463 -101.06 34.91 26.02
CA ARG A 463 -101.26 34.27 27.34
C ARG A 463 -100.43 32.99 27.51
N ASP A 464 -99.89 32.45 26.43
CA ASP A 464 -99.23 31.13 26.39
C ASP A 464 -97.70 31.23 26.65
N ARG A 465 -97.11 32.43 26.55
CA ARG A 465 -95.71 32.63 27.01
C ARG A 465 -95.55 32.44 28.52
N GLU A 466 -96.59 32.72 29.30
CA GLU A 466 -96.55 32.61 30.76
C GLU A 466 -96.56 31.13 31.21
N GLY A 467 -97.32 30.26 30.53
CA GLY A 467 -97.32 28.81 30.76
C GLY A 467 -95.98 28.15 30.42
N ARG A 468 -95.42 28.45 29.23
CA ARG A 468 -94.08 28.00 28.85
C ARG A 468 -93.00 28.46 29.83
N THR A 469 -93.07 29.71 30.28
CA THR A 469 -92.11 30.25 31.26
C THR A 469 -92.22 29.51 32.60
N ARG A 470 -93.44 29.19 33.08
CA ARG A 470 -93.63 28.38 34.30
C ARG A 470 -93.03 26.97 34.15
N LEU A 471 -93.21 26.33 32.99
CA LEU A 471 -92.60 25.01 32.72
C LEU A 471 -91.07 25.07 32.69
N LEU A 472 -90.52 26.05 31.97
CA LEU A 472 -89.08 26.26 31.84
C LEU A 472 -88.41 26.70 33.17
N THR A 473 -89.13 27.34 34.08
CA THR A 473 -88.60 27.66 35.43
C THR A 473 -88.51 26.45 36.36
N LYS A 474 -89.21 25.34 36.08
CA LYS A 474 -89.08 24.09 36.85
C LYS A 474 -87.94 23.19 36.34
N LEU A 475 -87.44 23.42 35.13
CA LEU A 475 -86.38 22.62 34.49
C LEU A 475 -84.96 22.72 35.11
N PRO A 476 -84.50 23.85 35.71
CA PRO A 476 -83.12 23.96 36.20
C PRO A 476 -82.78 23.12 37.44
N SER A 477 -83.77 22.58 38.16
CA SER A 477 -83.54 21.75 39.34
C SER A 477 -83.20 20.28 39.03
N LEU A 478 -83.32 19.83 37.77
CA LEU A 478 -83.06 18.44 37.37
C LEU A 478 -81.73 18.24 36.62
N SER A 479 -81.11 19.32 36.11
CA SER A 479 -79.88 19.26 35.29
C SER A 479 -78.55 19.40 36.05
N ARG A 480 -78.56 19.43 37.39
CA ARG A 480 -77.33 19.60 38.21
C ARG A 480 -76.91 18.39 39.07
N VAL A 481 -77.48 17.20 38.86
CA VAL A 481 -76.98 15.98 39.51
C VAL A 481 -76.73 14.90 38.45
N GLY A 482 -75.53 14.90 37.88
CA GLY A 482 -75.04 13.80 37.05
C GLY A 482 -74.05 14.24 35.97
N GLY A 483 -72.82 14.57 36.37
CA GLY A 483 -71.62 14.28 35.57
C GLY A 483 -71.03 12.96 36.05
#